data_AF-A0A1D3JMR1-F1
#
_entry.id   AF-A0A1D3JMR1-F1
#
_cell.length_a   1.000
_cell.length_b   1.000
_cell.length_c   1.000
_cell.angle_alpha   90.00
_cell.angle_beta   90.00
_cell.angle_gamma   90.00
#
_symmetry.space_group_name_H-M   'P 1'
#
loop_
_entity.id
_entity.type
_entity.pdbx_description
1 polymer ?
#
loop_
_entity_poly.entity_id
_entity_poly.type
_entity_poly.pdbx_seq_one_letter_code
_entity_poly.pdbx_strand_id
1 'polypeptide(L)'
;MEKQIDNDLIYNSYEEYIRKRITPTDLFYIEDEELVFEIFSLGLKSRGVLSLEDFNSTYKKKKRNEKKPVKEENKENILYDINLLYSNTKDFFFTMNYHLHFCKENKISTILFIRYVNKQKYEISSYIDINMEKVRDKINRKKYIYASKKDLSYYNWHNNYTCTNSSENYEIVINKKIGLIFKHIHTNKYFILSSNKELKIKLSDNIYKDHSSKTNIVDGKEEMIKLCHDIKRMEVNDSNYLQCVLYTLHL
;
A
#
# COMPACT_ATOMS: atom_id res chain seq x y z
N MET A 1 16.13 23.99 -5.90
CA MET A 1 17.40 24.04 -5.16
C MET A 1 17.44 22.77 -4.32
N GLU A 2 17.71 21.68 -5.02
CA GLU A 2 17.60 20.29 -4.56
C GLU A 2 19.00 19.67 -4.64
N LYS A 3 19.26 18.68 -3.78
CA LYS A 3 20.48 17.85 -3.65
C LYS A 3 21.55 18.38 -2.69
N GLN A 4 21.26 18.36 -1.39
CA GLN A 4 22.33 18.32 -0.37
C GLN A 4 21.93 17.63 0.95
N ILE A 5 20.95 16.71 0.90
CA ILE A 5 20.48 15.95 2.09
C ILE A 5 20.89 14.46 2.02
N ASP A 6 21.39 13.99 0.88
CA ASP A 6 21.64 12.55 0.66
C ASP A 6 23.08 12.05 0.95
N ASN A 7 23.97 12.90 1.51
CA ASN A 7 25.35 12.49 1.82
C ASN A 7 25.69 12.42 3.32
N ASP A 8 24.72 12.56 4.22
CA ASP A 8 24.94 12.43 5.67
C ASP A 8 25.04 10.96 6.15
N LEU A 9 25.37 10.03 5.24
CA LEU A 9 25.28 8.56 5.42
C LEU A 9 26.64 7.85 5.59
N ILE A 10 27.75 8.57 5.81
CA ILE A 10 29.10 7.95 5.84
C ILE A 10 29.79 8.07 7.21
N TYR A 11 29.26 8.86 8.14
CA TYR A 11 29.99 9.19 9.37
C TYR A 11 29.68 8.25 10.54
N ASN A 12 30.73 7.77 11.22
CA ASN A 12 30.64 6.85 12.35
C ASN A 12 30.39 7.56 13.69
N SER A 13 30.70 8.86 13.76
CA SER A 13 30.48 9.70 14.94
C SER A 13 30.05 11.11 14.55
N TYR A 14 29.47 11.84 15.51
CA TYR A 14 29.17 13.26 15.34
C TYR A 14 30.45 14.09 15.12
N GLU A 15 31.54 13.70 15.77
CA GLU A 15 32.84 14.34 15.60
C GLU A 15 33.34 14.22 14.16
N GLU A 16 33.23 13.04 13.55
CA GLU A 16 33.61 12.80 12.15
C GLU A 16 32.75 13.64 11.19
N TYR A 17 31.45 13.75 11.46
CA TYR A 17 30.53 14.59 10.70
C TYR A 17 30.93 16.07 10.75
N ILE A 18 31.26 16.59 11.94
CA ILE A 18 31.69 17.98 12.10
C ILE A 18 33.04 18.21 11.43
N ARG A 19 34.04 17.35 11.65
CA ARG A 19 35.37 17.48 11.03
C ARG A 19 35.32 17.51 9.50
N LYS A 20 34.40 16.76 8.88
CA LYS A 20 34.24 16.78 7.41
C LYS A 20 33.57 18.06 6.87
N ARG A 21 32.85 18.79 7.72
CA ARG A 21 32.19 20.06 7.38
C ARG A 21 33.11 21.27 7.60
N ILE A 22 34.18 21.13 8.38
CA ILE A 22 35.21 22.16 8.54
C ILE A 22 35.95 22.35 7.22
N THR A 23 35.99 23.58 6.71
CA THR A 23 36.70 23.91 5.49
C THR A 23 38.09 24.48 5.79
N PRO A 24 39.05 24.42 4.84
CA PRO A 24 40.36 25.06 5.02
C PRO A 24 40.27 26.56 5.32
N THR A 25 39.21 27.23 4.85
CA THR A 25 38.93 28.63 5.13
C THR A 25 38.58 28.85 6.61
N ASP A 26 37.81 27.94 7.22
CA ASP A 26 37.48 28.03 8.64
C ASP A 26 38.73 27.90 9.51
N LEU A 27 39.63 26.97 9.14
CA LEU A 27 40.91 26.77 9.82
C LEU A 27 41.86 27.94 9.60
N PHE A 28 41.84 28.58 8.42
CA PHE A 28 42.67 29.75 8.13
C PHE A 28 42.28 30.98 8.99
N TYR A 29 40.99 31.19 9.28
CA TYR A 29 40.55 32.36 10.04
C TYR A 29 40.59 32.18 11.56
N ILE A 30 40.47 30.93 12.03
CA ILE A 30 40.41 30.64 13.46
C ILE A 30 41.77 30.14 13.98
N GLU A 31 42.59 29.54 13.11
CA GLU A 31 43.94 29.01 13.38
C GLU A 31 44.03 27.94 14.48
N ASP A 32 42.91 27.64 15.15
CA ASP A 32 42.76 26.66 16.22
C ASP A 32 41.67 25.63 15.85
N GLU A 33 42.09 24.38 15.62
CA GLU A 33 41.19 23.29 15.21
C GLU A 33 40.15 22.95 16.31
N GLU A 34 40.52 23.03 17.59
CA GLU A 34 39.62 22.72 18.70
C GLU A 34 38.55 23.82 18.84
N LEU A 35 38.95 25.09 18.70
CA LEU A 35 38.01 26.20 18.72
C LEU A 35 37.04 26.15 17.53
N VAL A 36 37.52 25.81 16.33
CA VAL A 36 36.65 25.61 15.15
C VAL A 36 35.63 24.52 15.42
N PHE A 37 36.09 23.39 15.97
CA PHE A 37 35.21 22.26 16.29
C PHE A 37 34.14 22.66 17.31
N GLU A 38 34.51 23.36 18.38
CA GLU A 38 33.58 23.82 19.41
C GLU A 38 32.54 24.78 18.82
N ILE A 39 32.96 25.74 18.00
CA ILE A 39 32.06 26.69 17.31
C ILE A 39 31.03 25.96 16.43
N PHE A 40 31.46 24.94 15.68
CA PHE A 40 30.55 24.14 14.86
C PHE A 40 29.64 23.24 15.70
N SER A 41 30.15 22.71 16.82
CA SER A 41 29.38 21.87 17.73
C SER A 41 28.25 22.65 18.42
N LEU A 42 28.47 23.94 18.68
CA LEU A 42 27.51 24.88 19.26
C LEU A 42 26.50 25.43 18.23
N GLY A 43 26.64 25.10 16.95
CA GLY A 43 25.71 25.50 15.89
C GLY A 43 25.75 26.98 15.50
N LEU A 44 26.79 27.71 15.92
CA LEU A 44 26.82 29.18 15.85
C LEU A 44 27.21 29.76 14.47
N LYS A 45 27.62 28.94 13.49
CA LYS A 45 28.13 29.46 12.20
C LYS A 45 27.59 28.87 10.89
N SER A 46 26.66 27.92 10.87
CA SER A 46 26.29 27.31 9.58
C SER A 46 24.79 26.99 9.43
N ARG A 47 24.15 27.68 8.48
CA ARG A 47 22.92 27.20 7.84
C ARG A 47 23.19 25.79 7.30
N GLY A 48 22.66 24.76 7.96
CA GLY A 48 22.66 23.39 7.46
C GLY A 48 23.58 22.38 8.17
N VAL A 49 24.20 22.71 9.31
CA VAL A 49 24.83 21.70 10.18
C VAL A 49 23.81 21.23 11.23
N LEU A 50 23.66 19.92 11.38
CA LEU A 50 22.75 19.31 12.35
C LEU A 50 23.30 19.46 13.78
N SER A 51 22.41 19.72 14.74
CA SER A 51 22.76 19.65 16.15
C SER A 51 23.12 18.21 16.57
N LEU A 52 23.86 18.05 17.66
CA LEU A 52 24.17 16.73 18.23
C LEU A 52 22.89 15.92 18.52
N GLU A 53 21.84 16.58 18.99
CA GLU A 53 20.52 15.98 19.27
C GLU A 53 19.87 15.46 17.98
N ASP A 54 19.87 16.28 16.92
CA ASP A 54 19.26 15.97 15.63
C ASP A 54 20.04 14.90 14.87
N PHE A 55 21.38 14.97 14.91
CA PHE A 55 22.28 13.95 14.36
C PHE A 55 22.01 12.60 15.03
N ASN A 56 21.98 12.56 16.36
CA ASN A 56 21.68 11.34 17.11
C ASN A 56 20.27 10.82 16.84
N SER A 57 19.27 11.70 16.68
CA SER A 57 17.89 11.28 16.40
C SER A 57 17.77 10.62 15.01
N THR A 58 18.43 11.20 14.00
CA THR A 58 18.44 10.72 12.61
C THR A 58 19.20 9.40 12.52
N TYR A 59 20.34 9.32 13.19
CA TYR A 59 21.19 8.14 13.24
C TYR A 59 20.57 6.98 14.05
N LYS A 60 19.92 7.26 15.20
CA LYS A 60 19.17 6.25 15.99
C LYS A 60 17.96 5.69 15.24
N LYS A 61 17.23 6.53 14.49
CA LYS A 61 16.10 6.09 13.65
C LYS A 61 16.56 5.14 12.55
N LYS A 62 17.71 5.39 11.92
CA LYS A 62 18.27 4.53 10.86
C LYS A 62 18.96 3.27 11.39
N LYS A 63 19.72 3.32 12.50
CA LYS A 63 20.23 2.10 13.17
C LYS A 63 19.12 1.14 13.62
N ARG A 64 17.92 1.64 13.96
CA ARG A 64 16.74 0.79 14.21
C ARG A 64 16.16 0.13 12.95
N ASN A 65 16.36 0.73 11.78
CA ASN A 65 15.97 0.16 10.50
C ASN A 65 17.00 -0.86 9.99
N GLU A 66 18.30 -0.61 10.18
CA GLU A 66 19.39 -1.52 9.80
C GLU A 66 19.57 -2.70 10.77
N LYS A 67 19.35 -2.50 12.08
CA LYS A 67 19.33 -3.58 13.08
C LYS A 67 18.00 -4.32 13.16
N LYS A 68 17.21 -4.36 12.08
CA LYS A 68 16.30 -5.49 11.90
C LYS A 68 17.17 -6.63 11.43
N PRO A 69 17.52 -7.62 12.28
CA PRO A 69 18.07 -8.85 11.72
C PRO A 69 17.06 -9.33 10.68
N VAL A 70 17.54 -9.59 9.47
CA VAL A 70 16.91 -10.59 8.61
C VAL A 70 16.99 -11.86 9.43
N LYS A 71 15.98 -12.09 10.28
CA LYS A 71 15.70 -13.43 10.74
C LYS A 71 15.44 -14.15 9.42
N GLU A 72 16.36 -15.05 9.06
CA GLU A 72 15.95 -16.21 8.29
C GLU A 72 14.81 -16.82 9.12
N GLU A 73 13.59 -16.39 8.79
CA GLU A 73 12.41 -17.07 9.25
C GLU A 73 12.68 -18.51 8.84
N ASN A 74 12.67 -19.42 9.80
CA ASN A 74 12.49 -20.83 9.54
C ASN A 74 11.26 -20.90 8.64
N LYS A 75 11.47 -20.89 7.32
CA LYS A 75 10.44 -21.14 6.34
C LYS A 75 10.18 -22.61 6.56
N GLU A 76 9.25 -22.91 7.47
CA GLU A 76 8.42 -24.08 7.31
C GLU A 76 8.13 -24.14 5.81
N ASN A 77 8.56 -25.21 5.15
CA ASN A 77 8.27 -25.44 3.74
C ASN A 77 6.77 -25.68 3.66
N ILE A 78 5.99 -24.60 3.79
CA ILE A 78 4.56 -24.58 3.63
C ILE A 78 4.36 -24.93 2.17
N LEU A 79 3.93 -26.16 1.92
CA LEU A 79 3.50 -26.57 0.60
C LEU A 79 2.21 -25.79 0.30
N TYR A 80 2.30 -24.85 -0.63
CA TYR A 80 1.18 -24.03 -1.05
C TYR A 80 0.35 -24.79 -2.11
N ASP A 81 -0.77 -25.40 -1.70
CA ASP A 81 -1.83 -25.94 -2.55
C ASP A 81 -2.93 -24.89 -2.72
N ILE A 82 -3.13 -24.43 -3.97
CA ILE A 82 -4.12 -23.41 -4.32
C ILE A 82 -5.55 -23.75 -3.87
N ASN A 83 -5.88 -25.04 -3.72
CA ASN A 83 -7.20 -25.47 -3.26
C ASN A 83 -7.46 -25.12 -1.79
N LEU A 84 -6.40 -24.96 -0.98
CA LEU A 84 -6.51 -24.58 0.42
C LEU A 84 -6.91 -23.11 0.61
N LEU A 85 -6.84 -22.29 -0.46
CA LEU A 85 -7.32 -20.90 -0.45
C LEU A 85 -8.78 -20.79 -0.04
N TYR A 86 -9.58 -21.84 -0.20
CA TYR A 86 -11.02 -21.83 0.06
C TYR A 86 -11.40 -22.57 1.35
N SER A 87 -10.42 -22.91 2.20
CA SER A 87 -10.65 -23.57 3.48
C SER A 87 -11.01 -22.56 4.57
N ASN A 88 -12.23 -22.63 5.09
CA ASN A 88 -12.73 -21.75 6.16
C ASN A 88 -12.27 -22.15 7.58
N THR A 89 -11.37 -23.13 7.70
CA THR A 89 -10.93 -23.70 8.98
C THR A 89 -9.70 -23.00 9.56
N LYS A 90 -9.05 -22.13 8.78
CA LYS A 90 -7.77 -21.50 9.11
C LYS A 90 -7.98 -20.09 9.66
N ASP A 91 -7.00 -19.62 10.43
CA ASP A 91 -7.04 -18.27 10.98
C ASP A 91 -6.93 -17.19 9.88
N PHE A 92 -7.34 -15.97 10.21
CA PHE A 92 -7.33 -14.83 9.29
C PHE A 92 -5.94 -14.59 8.68
N PHE A 93 -4.87 -14.57 9.48
CA PHE A 93 -3.54 -14.24 8.99
C PHE A 93 -2.95 -15.35 8.14
N PHE A 94 -3.20 -16.62 8.47
CA PHE A 94 -2.85 -17.76 7.64
C PHE A 94 -3.48 -17.60 6.25
N THR A 95 -4.78 -17.35 6.22
CA THR A 95 -5.54 -17.15 4.99
C THR A 95 -4.98 -15.99 4.17
N MET A 96 -4.76 -14.82 4.79
CA MET A 96 -4.19 -13.66 4.10
C MET A 96 -2.79 -13.92 3.54
N ASN A 97 -1.90 -14.58 4.30
CA ASN A 97 -0.56 -14.93 3.83
C ASN A 97 -0.60 -15.89 2.64
N TYR A 98 -1.54 -16.83 2.64
CA TYR A 98 -1.74 -17.77 1.55
C TYR A 98 -2.17 -17.08 0.26
N HIS A 99 -3.13 -16.15 0.34
CA HIS A 99 -3.51 -15.33 -0.82
C HIS A 99 -2.36 -14.43 -1.29
N LEU A 100 -1.62 -13.81 -0.36
CA LEU A 100 -0.45 -12.98 -0.71
C LEU A 100 0.63 -13.78 -1.44
N HIS A 101 0.86 -15.04 -1.05
CA HIS A 101 1.80 -15.92 -1.72
C HIS A 101 1.45 -16.06 -3.21
N PHE A 102 0.23 -16.48 -3.51
CA PHE A 102 -0.21 -16.68 -4.89
C PHE A 102 -0.40 -15.39 -5.70
N CYS A 103 -0.69 -14.27 -5.03
CA CYS A 103 -0.65 -12.94 -5.65
C CYS A 103 0.77 -12.56 -6.09
N LYS A 104 1.80 -12.87 -5.28
CA LYS A 104 3.21 -12.64 -5.67
C LYS A 104 3.65 -13.53 -6.82
N GLU A 105 3.13 -14.75 -6.91
CA GLU A 105 3.38 -15.66 -8.03
C GLU A 105 2.56 -15.34 -9.28
N ASN A 106 1.72 -14.30 -9.26
CA ASN A 106 0.80 -13.93 -10.34
C ASN A 106 -0.16 -15.07 -10.76
N LYS A 107 -0.47 -16.02 -9.86
CA LYS A 107 -1.44 -17.09 -10.12
C LYS A 107 -2.87 -16.62 -9.84
N ILE A 108 -3.03 -15.71 -8.88
CA ILE A 108 -4.32 -15.13 -8.52
C ILE A 108 -4.19 -13.63 -8.31
N SER A 109 -5.32 -12.93 -8.37
CA SER A 109 -5.47 -11.57 -7.86
C SER A 109 -6.65 -11.54 -6.88
N THR A 110 -6.48 -10.90 -5.73
CA THR A 110 -7.48 -10.96 -4.65
C THR A 110 -7.88 -9.57 -4.17
N ILE A 111 -9.19 -9.37 -4.00
CA ILE A 111 -9.79 -8.20 -3.35
C ILE A 111 -10.38 -8.65 -2.02
N LEU A 112 -9.99 -7.96 -0.95
CA LEU A 112 -10.55 -8.13 0.39
C LEU A 112 -11.67 -7.14 0.62
N PHE A 113 -12.85 -7.62 0.94
CA PHE A 113 -13.92 -6.83 1.51
C PHE A 113 -13.93 -6.97 3.03
N ILE A 114 -13.96 -5.86 3.74
CA ILE A 114 -14.18 -5.82 5.19
C ILE A 114 -15.35 -4.90 5.54
N ARG A 115 -16.06 -5.25 6.61
CA ARG A 115 -17.07 -4.42 7.28
C ARG A 115 -16.86 -4.54 8.78
N TYR A 116 -16.78 -3.43 9.50
CA TYR A 116 -16.54 -3.43 10.95
C TYR A 116 -17.12 -2.17 11.60
N VAL A 117 -17.24 -2.21 12.93
CA VAL A 117 -17.59 -1.04 13.73
C VAL A 117 -16.31 -0.39 14.26
N ASN A 118 -16.09 0.87 13.91
CA ASN A 118 -14.92 1.61 14.37
C ASN A 118 -15.06 2.03 15.85
N LYS A 119 -14.02 2.66 16.42
CA LYS A 119 -14.03 3.13 17.81
C LYS A 119 -15.12 4.17 18.12
N GLN A 120 -15.63 4.88 17.11
CA GLN A 120 -16.71 5.86 17.23
C GLN A 120 -18.10 5.22 17.09
N LYS A 121 -18.18 3.89 17.04
CA LYS A 121 -19.40 3.11 16.78
C LYS A 121 -20.00 3.33 15.39
N TYR A 122 -19.20 3.82 14.45
CA TYR A 122 -19.61 3.93 13.05
C TYR A 122 -19.26 2.66 12.32
N GLU A 123 -20.21 2.18 11.55
CA GLU A 123 -20.00 1.05 10.68
C GLU A 123 -19.30 1.52 9.40
N ILE A 124 -18.21 0.85 9.05
CA ILE A 124 -17.36 1.16 7.92
C ILE A 124 -17.18 -0.09 7.08
N SER A 125 -17.26 0.04 5.76
CA SER A 125 -16.90 -1.03 4.84
C SER A 125 -15.89 -0.57 3.80
N SER A 126 -15.07 -1.50 3.30
CA SER A 126 -14.06 -1.21 2.29
C SER A 126 -13.77 -2.42 1.40
N TYR A 127 -13.49 -2.16 0.13
CA TYR A 127 -12.86 -3.09 -0.81
C TYR A 127 -11.39 -2.72 -0.95
N ILE A 128 -10.50 -3.68 -0.70
CA ILE A 128 -9.07 -3.47 -0.52
C ILE A 128 -8.31 -4.42 -1.44
N ASP A 129 -7.40 -3.88 -2.23
CA ASP A 129 -6.41 -4.69 -2.94
C ASP A 129 -5.38 -5.22 -1.94
N ILE A 130 -5.40 -6.54 -1.70
CA ILE A 130 -4.48 -7.15 -0.71
C ILE A 130 -3.03 -7.06 -1.16
N ASN A 131 -2.80 -6.95 -2.46
CA ASN A 131 -1.49 -7.00 -3.07
C ASN A 131 -0.77 -5.65 -3.04
N MET A 132 -1.33 -4.63 -2.39
CA MET A 132 -0.66 -3.35 -2.14
C MET A 132 0.42 -3.48 -1.05
N GLU A 133 1.57 -2.83 -1.24
CA GLU A 133 2.71 -2.87 -0.31
C GLU A 133 2.31 -2.61 1.16
N LYS A 134 1.51 -1.56 1.40
CA LYS A 134 1.03 -1.20 2.75
C LYS A 134 0.17 -2.28 3.40
N VAL A 135 -0.58 -3.05 2.60
CA VAL A 135 -1.45 -4.12 3.10
C VAL A 135 -0.60 -5.37 3.39
N ARG A 136 0.31 -5.72 2.46
CA ARG A 136 1.30 -6.79 2.67
C ARG A 136 2.09 -6.59 3.96
N ASP A 137 2.56 -5.37 4.19
CA ASP A 137 3.32 -5.00 5.39
C ASP A 137 2.53 -5.18 6.69
N LYS A 138 1.21 -4.92 6.67
CA LYS A 138 0.33 -5.16 7.82
C LYS A 138 0.17 -6.65 8.08
N ILE A 139 -0.09 -7.44 7.04
CA ILE A 139 -0.28 -8.89 7.14
C ILE A 139 0.98 -9.57 7.66
N ASN A 140 2.17 -9.23 7.11
CA ASN A 140 3.45 -9.76 7.56
C ASN A 140 3.73 -9.45 9.05
N ARG A 141 3.25 -8.31 9.55
CA ARG A 141 3.38 -7.91 10.96
C ARG A 141 2.22 -8.41 11.83
N LYS A 142 1.37 -9.29 11.32
CA LYS A 142 0.14 -9.80 11.96
C LYS A 142 -0.73 -8.67 12.53
N LYS A 143 -0.92 -7.60 11.75
CA LYS A 143 -1.80 -6.48 12.08
C LYS A 143 -3.08 -6.53 11.27
N TYR A 144 -4.21 -6.36 11.95
CA TYR A 144 -5.51 -6.26 11.31
C TYR A 144 -5.58 -5.10 10.31
N ILE A 145 -6.33 -5.34 9.24
CA ILE A 145 -6.56 -4.40 8.16
C ILE A 145 -7.81 -3.59 8.50
N TYR A 146 -7.74 -2.27 8.33
CA TYR A 146 -8.86 -1.37 8.53
C TYR A 146 -8.99 -0.49 7.31
N ALA A 147 -10.22 -0.06 7.06
CA ALA A 147 -10.59 0.73 5.90
C ALA A 147 -9.82 2.06 5.87
N SER A 148 -9.44 2.46 4.67
CA SER A 148 -8.75 3.69 4.36
C SER A 148 -9.43 4.35 3.17
N LYS A 149 -9.49 5.68 3.15
CA LYS A 149 -10.06 6.44 2.02
C LYS A 149 -9.28 6.27 0.71
N LYS A 150 -8.11 5.62 0.75
CA LYS A 150 -7.27 5.29 -0.41
C LYS A 150 -7.51 3.87 -0.95
N ASP A 151 -8.41 3.12 -0.34
CA ASP A 151 -8.75 1.76 -0.79
C ASP A 151 -9.57 1.80 -2.09
N LEU A 152 -9.81 0.64 -2.72
CA LEU A 152 -10.55 0.57 -3.99
C LEU A 152 -11.95 1.17 -3.86
N SER A 153 -12.60 0.93 -2.73
CA SER A 153 -13.81 1.62 -2.34
C SER A 153 -13.88 1.70 -0.82
N TYR A 154 -14.28 2.86 -0.32
CA TYR A 154 -14.52 3.12 1.11
C TYR A 154 -15.94 3.62 1.26
N TYR A 155 -16.64 3.11 2.27
CA TYR A 155 -17.97 3.58 2.62
C TYR A 155 -18.15 3.70 4.13
N ASN A 156 -18.65 4.85 4.56
CA ASN A 156 -19.05 5.10 5.93
C ASN A 156 -20.58 5.12 6.01
N TRP A 157 -21.14 4.12 6.69
CA TRP A 157 -22.59 3.93 6.78
C TRP A 157 -23.28 4.97 7.66
N HIS A 158 -22.54 5.62 8.57
CA HIS A 158 -23.12 6.63 9.45
C HIS A 158 -23.48 7.93 8.72
N ASN A 159 -22.63 8.37 7.78
CA ASN A 159 -22.82 9.64 7.06
C ASN A 159 -22.94 9.48 5.54
N ASN A 160 -23.06 8.25 5.06
CA ASN A 160 -23.11 7.89 3.64
C ASN A 160 -21.92 8.39 2.80
N TYR A 161 -20.80 8.76 3.44
CA TYR A 161 -19.62 9.19 2.71
C TYR A 161 -19.01 8.00 1.97
N THR A 162 -18.80 8.17 0.66
CA THR A 162 -18.20 7.16 -0.22
C THR A 162 -17.06 7.73 -1.04
N CYS A 163 -16.04 6.93 -1.30
CA CYS A 163 -15.03 7.23 -2.29
C CYS A 163 -14.49 5.94 -2.92
N THR A 164 -13.98 6.06 -4.14
CA THR A 164 -13.42 4.96 -4.92
C THR A 164 -12.09 5.39 -5.52
N ASN A 165 -11.13 4.48 -5.57
CA ASN A 165 -9.81 4.74 -6.12
C ASN A 165 -9.32 3.54 -6.93
N SER A 166 -8.42 3.76 -7.87
CA SER A 166 -7.66 2.68 -8.52
C SER A 166 -6.42 2.33 -7.69
N SER A 167 -5.96 1.09 -7.78
CA SER A 167 -4.67 0.63 -7.26
C SER A 167 -3.72 0.30 -8.42
N GLU A 168 -2.54 -0.21 -8.09
CA GLU A 168 -1.58 -0.72 -9.09
C GLU A 168 -2.09 -1.97 -9.83
N ASN A 169 -2.99 -2.74 -9.22
CA ASN A 169 -3.51 -3.99 -9.79
C ASN A 169 -4.95 -3.85 -10.34
N TYR A 170 -5.71 -2.84 -9.89
CA TYR A 170 -7.11 -2.68 -10.24
C TYR A 170 -7.48 -1.25 -10.63
N GLU A 171 -8.24 -1.13 -11.71
CA GLU A 171 -8.97 0.10 -12.07
C GLU A 171 -10.44 -0.04 -11.68
N ILE A 172 -11.00 0.98 -11.03
CA ILE A 172 -12.42 1.01 -10.65
C ILE A 172 -13.20 1.79 -11.69
N VAL A 173 -14.20 1.12 -12.27
CA VAL A 173 -15.13 1.70 -13.25
C VAL A 173 -16.51 1.78 -12.60
N ILE A 174 -17.07 2.99 -12.53
CA ILE A 174 -18.42 3.22 -11.99
C ILE A 174 -19.41 3.23 -13.14
N ASN A 175 -20.37 2.31 -13.11
CA ASN A 175 -21.42 2.20 -14.09
C ASN A 175 -22.79 2.51 -13.48
N LYS A 176 -23.61 3.32 -14.16
CA LYS A 176 -24.92 3.76 -13.63
C LYS A 176 -25.89 2.62 -13.34
N LYS A 177 -25.87 1.55 -14.13
CA LYS A 177 -26.82 0.44 -14.04
C LYS A 177 -26.35 -0.68 -13.13
N ILE A 178 -25.03 -0.88 -13.06
CA ILE A 178 -24.42 -2.08 -12.46
C ILE A 178 -23.64 -1.75 -11.19
N GLY A 179 -23.26 -0.49 -10.99
CA GLY A 179 -22.47 -0.04 -9.85
C GLY A 179 -20.97 -0.18 -10.09
N LEU A 180 -20.26 -0.79 -9.14
CA LEU A 180 -18.80 -0.93 -9.20
C LEU A 180 -18.39 -2.10 -10.09
N ILE A 181 -17.59 -1.81 -11.10
CA ILE A 181 -16.91 -2.78 -11.94
C ILE A 181 -15.42 -2.70 -11.64
N PHE A 182 -14.81 -3.87 -11.44
CA PHE A 182 -13.39 -4.00 -11.18
C PHE A 182 -12.72 -4.47 -12.46
N LYS A 183 -11.69 -3.76 -12.89
CA LYS A 183 -10.84 -4.16 -14.01
C LYS A 183 -9.46 -4.52 -13.48
N HIS A 184 -9.05 -5.77 -13.68
CA HIS A 184 -7.68 -6.17 -13.39
C HIS A 184 -6.74 -5.64 -14.47
N ILE A 185 -5.74 -4.84 -14.08
CA ILE A 185 -4.92 -4.05 -15.00
C ILE A 185 -4.09 -4.96 -15.93
N HIS A 186 -3.48 -6.01 -15.40
CA HIS A 186 -2.55 -6.84 -16.17
C HIS A 186 -3.24 -7.79 -17.17
N THR A 187 -4.43 -8.29 -16.83
CA THR A 187 -5.17 -9.22 -17.70
C THR A 187 -6.28 -8.54 -18.50
N ASN A 188 -6.54 -7.26 -18.25
CA ASN A 188 -7.66 -6.50 -18.82
C ASN A 188 -9.03 -7.17 -18.59
N LYS A 189 -9.15 -8.02 -17.55
CA LYS A 189 -10.40 -8.73 -17.20
C LYS A 189 -11.28 -7.80 -16.38
N TYR A 190 -12.54 -7.64 -16.78
CA TYR A 190 -13.56 -6.88 -16.05
C TYR A 190 -14.47 -7.83 -15.30
N PHE A 191 -14.82 -7.52 -14.05
CA PHE A 191 -15.69 -8.36 -13.24
C PHE A 191 -16.45 -7.54 -12.21
N ILE A 192 -17.52 -8.13 -11.68
CA ILE A 192 -18.33 -7.57 -10.60
C ILE A 192 -18.32 -8.56 -9.43
N LEU A 193 -18.38 -8.03 -8.21
CA LEU A 193 -18.30 -8.86 -7.00
C LEU A 193 -19.68 -9.36 -6.52
N SER A 194 -20.76 -8.89 -7.16
CA SER A 194 -22.12 -8.97 -6.62
C SER A 194 -23.09 -9.85 -7.40
N SER A 195 -22.71 -10.51 -8.50
CA SER A 195 -23.71 -11.16 -9.36
C SER A 195 -23.28 -12.48 -9.99
N ASN A 196 -24.14 -13.49 -9.84
CA ASN A 196 -24.11 -14.77 -10.56
C ASN A 196 -24.75 -14.68 -11.96
N LYS A 197 -24.89 -13.49 -12.56
CA LYS A 197 -25.56 -13.29 -13.86
C LYS A 197 -24.60 -12.78 -14.93
N GLU A 198 -24.65 -13.38 -16.11
CA GLU A 198 -24.02 -12.85 -17.33
C GLU A 198 -24.67 -11.52 -17.70
N LEU A 199 -23.88 -10.44 -17.62
CA LEU A 199 -24.28 -9.08 -17.98
C LEU A 199 -23.30 -8.56 -19.03
N LYS A 200 -23.82 -8.13 -20.18
CA LYS A 200 -23.05 -7.37 -21.17
C LYS A 200 -23.22 -5.88 -20.85
N ILE A 201 -22.11 -5.16 -20.73
CA ILE A 201 -22.11 -3.75 -20.32
C ILE A 201 -21.65 -2.88 -21.48
N LYS A 202 -22.40 -1.82 -21.75
CA LYS A 202 -21.99 -0.75 -22.67
C LYS A 202 -21.06 0.23 -21.97
N LEU A 203 -19.93 0.54 -22.59
CA LEU A 203 -18.97 1.53 -22.09
C LEU A 203 -19.57 2.94 -21.93
N SER A 204 -20.59 3.29 -22.72
CA SER A 204 -21.31 4.56 -22.68
C SER A 204 -22.10 4.80 -21.37
N ASP A 205 -22.38 3.75 -20.60
CA ASP A 205 -23.10 3.85 -19.32
C ASP A 205 -22.16 4.19 -18.12
N ASN A 206 -20.85 4.36 -18.36
CA ASN A 206 -19.85 4.64 -17.33
C ASN A 206 -19.87 6.12 -16.91
N ILE A 207 -19.82 6.37 -15.60
CA ILE A 207 -19.66 7.71 -15.03
C ILE A 207 -18.15 7.98 -14.90
N TYR A 208 -17.47 8.28 -16.02
CA TYR A 208 -16.12 8.85 -15.90
C TYR A 208 -16.24 10.29 -15.40
N LYS A 209 -15.41 10.66 -14.42
CA LYS A 209 -15.07 12.07 -14.20
C LYS A 209 -14.32 12.52 -15.44
N ASP A 210 -14.86 13.54 -16.10
CA ASP A 210 -14.21 14.29 -17.17
C ASP A 210 -12.71 14.39 -16.92
N HIS A 211 -11.92 13.74 -17.77
CA HIS A 211 -10.73 14.28 -18.42
C HIS A 211 -10.17 13.19 -19.34
N SER A 212 -10.35 13.39 -20.64
CA SER A 212 -9.76 12.60 -21.75
C SER A 212 -10.19 11.14 -21.88
N SER A 213 -11.34 10.89 -22.50
CA SER A 213 -11.55 9.64 -23.25
C SER A 213 -12.32 9.98 -24.50
N LYS A 214 -11.60 10.12 -25.61
CA LYS A 214 -12.19 9.99 -26.95
C LYS A 214 -13.01 8.72 -26.93
N THR A 215 -14.31 8.83 -27.17
CA THR A 215 -15.16 7.70 -27.54
C THR A 215 -14.50 7.06 -28.76
N ASN A 216 -13.80 5.93 -28.56
CA ASN A 216 -13.23 5.15 -29.65
C ASN A 216 -14.40 4.47 -30.37
N ILE A 217 -15.07 5.22 -31.24
CA ILE A 217 -16.03 4.70 -32.20
C ILE A 217 -15.20 4.03 -33.29
N VAL A 218 -15.05 2.71 -33.20
CA VAL A 218 -14.55 1.89 -34.30
C VAL A 218 -15.78 1.24 -34.95
N ASP A 219 -16.02 1.54 -36.23
CA ASP A 219 -17.06 0.93 -37.09
C ASP A 219 -18.52 1.02 -36.61
N GLY A 220 -18.90 2.06 -35.86
CA GLY A 220 -20.31 2.33 -35.53
C GLY A 220 -20.96 1.29 -34.59
N LYS A 221 -20.17 0.40 -33.97
CA LYS A 221 -20.62 -0.54 -32.93
C LYS A 221 -20.05 -0.10 -31.59
N GLU A 222 -20.91 0.12 -30.60
CA GLU A 222 -20.48 0.38 -29.22
C GLU A 222 -19.64 -0.79 -28.71
N GLU A 223 -18.47 -0.48 -28.17
CA GLU A 223 -17.59 -1.46 -27.57
C GLU A 223 -18.27 -2.06 -26.33
N MET A 224 -18.44 -3.38 -26.35
CA MET A 224 -19.12 -4.14 -25.30
C MET A 224 -18.09 -4.78 -24.38
N ILE A 225 -18.15 -4.50 -23.08
CA ILE A 225 -17.32 -5.17 -22.08
C ILE A 225 -17.97 -6.50 -21.72
N LYS A 226 -17.22 -7.59 -21.91
CA LYS A 226 -17.58 -8.91 -21.37
C LYS A 226 -17.09 -9.02 -19.93
N LEU A 227 -18.01 -9.24 -19.00
CA LEU A 227 -17.67 -9.53 -17.62
C LEU A 227 -17.16 -10.97 -17.48
N CYS A 228 -16.13 -11.15 -16.66
CA CYS A 228 -15.66 -12.43 -16.17
C CYS A 228 -16.48 -12.82 -14.94
N HIS A 229 -16.87 -14.10 -14.88
CA HIS A 229 -17.71 -14.67 -13.84
C HIS A 229 -16.95 -15.61 -12.90
N ASP A 230 -15.68 -15.89 -13.20
CA ASP A 230 -14.86 -16.88 -12.48
C ASP A 230 -14.25 -16.32 -11.17
N ILE A 231 -14.93 -15.37 -10.55
CA ILE A 231 -14.52 -14.80 -9.27
C ILE A 231 -14.97 -15.72 -8.15
N LYS A 232 -14.01 -16.33 -7.47
CA LYS A 232 -14.29 -17.15 -6.28
C LYS A 232 -14.49 -16.26 -5.07
N ARG A 233 -15.60 -16.44 -4.36
CA ARG A 233 -15.91 -15.77 -3.09
C ARG A 233 -15.62 -16.72 -1.93
N MET A 234 -14.87 -16.26 -0.94
CA MET A 234 -14.70 -16.95 0.33
C MET A 234 -14.96 -16.00 1.50
N GLU A 235 -15.72 -16.47 2.48
CA GLU A 235 -15.93 -15.76 3.74
C GLU A 235 -14.91 -16.21 4.79
N VAL A 236 -14.31 -15.25 5.48
CA VAL A 236 -13.34 -15.49 6.55
C VAL A 236 -13.97 -15.06 7.86
N ASN A 237 -14.14 -16.00 8.79
CA ASN A 237 -14.71 -15.73 10.10
C ASN A 237 -13.65 -15.16 11.03
N ASP A 238 -13.81 -13.91 11.46
CA ASP A 238 -12.92 -13.24 12.40
C ASP A 238 -13.70 -12.24 13.26
N SER A 239 -13.48 -12.24 14.57
CA SER A 239 -14.26 -11.43 15.53
C SER A 239 -14.03 -9.92 15.41
N ASN A 240 -12.98 -9.48 14.71
CA ASN A 240 -12.70 -8.05 14.50
C ASN A 240 -13.55 -7.44 13.38
N TYR A 241 -14.19 -8.27 12.55
CA TYR A 241 -14.98 -7.83 11.41
C TYR A 241 -16.42 -8.32 11.55
N LEU A 242 -17.38 -7.46 11.23
CA LEU A 242 -18.78 -7.87 11.01
C LEU A 242 -18.91 -8.74 9.76
N GLN A 243 -18.08 -8.46 8.75
CA GLN A 243 -17.98 -9.25 7.53
C GLN A 243 -16.56 -9.14 6.99
N CYS A 244 -15.98 -10.27 6.59
CA CYS A 244 -14.67 -10.34 5.95
C CYS A 244 -14.74 -11.35 4.81
N VAL A 245 -14.57 -10.88 3.57
CA VAL A 245 -14.78 -11.70 2.37
C VAL A 245 -13.62 -11.48 1.42
N LEU A 246 -13.05 -12.57 0.91
CA LEU A 246 -12.07 -12.56 -0.16
C LEU A 246 -12.74 -12.88 -1.49
N TYR A 247 -12.46 -12.05 -2.49
CA TYR A 247 -12.83 -12.27 -3.87
C TYR A 247 -11.57 -12.53 -4.68
N THR A 248 -11.49 -13.69 -5.32
CA THR A 248 -10.28 -14.15 -5.99
C THR A 248 -10.55 -14.37 -7.46
N LEU A 249 -9.79 -13.65 -8.29
CA LEU A 249 -9.66 -13.86 -9.72
C LEU A 249 -8.46 -14.78 -9.97
N HIS A 250 -8.68 -15.90 -10.67
CA HIS A 250 -7.59 -16.71 -11.22
C HIS A 250 -7.05 -16.03 -12.48
N LEU A 251 -5.72 -15.86 -12.54
CA LEU A 251 -5.06 -15.09 -13.60
C LEU A 251 -4.77 -15.94 -14.83
#